data_AF-A0A349X689-F1
#
_entry.id   AF-A0A349X689-F1
#
_cell.length_a   1.000
_cell.length_b   1.000
_cell.length_c   1.000
_cell.angle_alpha   90.00
_cell.angle_beta   90.00
_cell.angle_gamma   90.00
#
_symmetry.space_group_name_H-M   'P 1'
#
loop_
_entity.id
_entity.type
_entity.pdbx_description
1 polymer ?
#
loop_
_entity_poly.entity_id
_entity_poly.type
_entity_poly.pdbx_seq_one_letter_code
_entity_poly.pdbx_strand_id
1 'polypeptide(L)' 'MGPLEGIKIVELKGIGPGPYATMLLADMGAE' A
#
# COMPACT_ATOMS: atom_id res chain seq x y z
N MET A 1 -14.72 0.38 -4.99
CA MET A 1 -14.57 1.49 -4.03
C MET A 1 -14.18 0.93 -2.67
N GLY A 2 -12.88 0.92 -2.37
CA GLY A 2 -12.35 0.50 -1.07
C GLY A 2 -12.06 1.71 -0.17
N PRO A 3 -11.81 1.53 1.14
CA PRO A 3 -11.61 2.63 2.07
C PRO A 3 -10.37 3.48 1.79
N LEU A 4 -9.41 3.00 0.99
CA LEU A 4 -8.20 3.75 0.61
C LEU A 4 -8.19 4.18 -0.87
N GLU A 5 -9.32 4.11 -1.56
CA GLU A 5 -9.42 4.51 -2.96
C GLU A 5 -9.01 5.98 -3.18
N GLY A 6 -8.17 6.22 -4.18
CA GLY A 6 -7.66 7.55 -4.53
C GLY A 6 -6.43 8.00 -3.72
N ILE A 7 -5.96 7.18 -2.77
CA ILE A 7 -4.72 7.43 -2.05
C ILE A 7 -3.55 6.84 -2.83
N LYS A 8 -2.51 7.66 -3.07
CA LYS A 8 -1.25 7.23 -3.67
C LYS A 8 -0.17 6.96 -2.64
N ILE A 9 0.47 5.80 -2.71
CA ILE A 9 1.53 5.35 -1.81
C ILE A 9 2.84 5.23 -2.58
N VAL A 10 3.89 5.86 -2.04
CA VAL A 10 5.25 5.70 -2.57
C VAL A 10 5.99 4.71 -1.67
N GLU A 11 6.21 3.50 -2.16
CA GLU A 11 7.06 2.53 -1.49
C GLU A 11 8.53 2.78 -1.83
N LEU A 12 9.33 3.09 -0.79
CA LEU A 12 10.77 3.22 -0.92
C LEU A 12 11.42 1.84 -0.74
N LYS A 13 12.37 1.48 -1.61
CA LYS A 13 13.09 0.21 -1.53
C LYS A 13 13.58 -0.07 -0.11
N GLY A 14 13.16 -1.18 0.45
CA GLY A 14 13.59 -1.66 1.75
C GLY A 14 13.50 -3.18 1.85
N ILE A 15 14.39 -3.78 2.63
CA ILE A 15 14.30 -5.19 3.03
C ILE A 15 13.73 -5.16 4.45
N GLY A 16 12.44 -5.46 4.60
CA GLY A 16 11.72 -5.32 5.88
C GLY A 16 10.22 -5.58 5.74
N PRO A 17 9.39 -5.28 6.75
CA PRO A 17 7.94 -5.49 6.70
C PRO A 17 7.19 -4.49 5.80
N GLY A 18 7.89 -3.50 5.22
CA GLY A 18 7.33 -2.46 4.36
C GLY A 18 6.52 -2.99 3.16
N PRO A 19 7.07 -3.88 2.32
CA PRO A 19 6.35 -4.50 1.20
C PRO A 19 5.08 -5.25 1.64
N TYR A 20 5.11 -5.90 2.79
CA TYR A 20 3.93 -6.61 3.29
C TYR A 20 2.84 -5.63 3.74
N ALA A 21 3.22 -4.53 4.39
CA ALA A 21 2.28 -3.48 4.76
C ALA A 21 1.66 -2.84 3.50
N THR A 22 2.44 -2.52 2.46
CA THR A 22 1.89 -1.94 1.22
C THR A 22 0.99 -2.91 0.46
N MET A 23 1.26 -4.22 0.51
CA MET A 23 0.34 -5.23 -0.02
C MET A 23 -1.04 -5.20 0.67
N LEU A 24 -1.08 -5.12 2.00
CA LEU A 24 -2.36 -5.02 2.73
C LEU A 24 -3.10 -3.71 2.44
N LEU A 25 -2.38 -2.61 2.21
CA LEU A 25 -2.97 -1.33 1.83
C LEU A 25 -3.56 -1.38 0.40
N ALA A 26 -2.92 -2.12 -0.51
CA ALA A 26 -3.42 -2.35 -1.87
C ALA A 26 -4.75 -3.15 -1.86
N ASP A 27 -4.90 -4.14 -0.98
CA ASP A 27 -6.17 -4.88 -0.82
C ASP A 27 -7.34 -3.95 -0.40
N MET A 28 -7.03 -2.82 0.24
CA MET A 28 -7.99 -1.78 0.63
C MET A 28 -8.21 -0.69 -0.44
N GLY A 29 -7.53 -0.79 -1.60
CA GLY A 29 -7.73 0.07 -2.76
C GLY A 29 -6.75 1.23 -2.91
N ALA A 30 -5.63 1.24 -2.17
CA ALA A 30 -4.55 2.21 -2.38
C ALA A 30 -3.76 1.90 -3.68
N GLU A 31 -3.23 2.95 -4.31
CA GLU A 31 -2.41 2.87 -5.55
C GLU A 31 -0.94 3.23 -5.30
#